data_AF-A0A0G4NDE3-F1
#
_entry.id   AF-A0A0G4NDE3-F1
#
_cell.length_a   1.000
_cell.length_b   1.000
_cell.length_c   1.000
_cell.angle_alpha   90.00
_cell.angle_beta   90.00
_cell.angle_gamma   90.00
#
_symmetry.space_group_name_H-M   'P 1'
#
loop_
_entity.id
_entity.type
_entity.pdbx_description
1 polymer ?
#
loop_
_entity_poly.entity_id
_entity_poly.type
_entity_poly.pdbx_seq_one_letter_code
_entity_poly.pdbx_strand_id
1 'polypeptide(L)'
;MSFPDNSFDAVYAIEATVHAPTLEGIYSEIFRVLKPGGVFGVYEWLMTDEYDNDNLEHREIRLGIEQGDGIANMCKVDEALAAMKAAGFEMIMNEDLAAGDDEYPWWWPMAGDLSYLQYAFDFFTIARMTKWGRFIAHNTAGFLEMIKLAPAGTKKTADSLGLAADCLAAGGKKHLFTPMYLMVAKKPEN
;
A
#
# COMPACT_ATOMS: atom_id res chain seq x y z
N MET A 1 -19.00 -1.83 -10.39
CA MET A 1 -19.69 -0.91 -9.43
C MET A 1 -21.17 -0.83 -9.76
N SER A 2 -22.06 -0.57 -8.80
CA SER A 2 -23.53 -0.50 -9.03
C SER A 2 -24.05 0.85 -9.54
N PHE A 3 -23.17 1.84 -9.74
CA PHE A 3 -23.54 3.16 -10.22
C PHE A 3 -23.75 3.19 -11.74
N PRO A 4 -24.70 3.98 -12.26
CA PRO A 4 -24.84 4.25 -13.69
C PRO A 4 -23.60 4.92 -14.30
N ASP A 5 -23.50 4.86 -15.61
CA ASP A 5 -22.46 5.57 -16.37
C ASP A 5 -22.59 7.09 -16.16
N ASN A 6 -21.46 7.81 -16.21
CA ASN A 6 -21.42 9.27 -16.13
C ASN A 6 -22.15 9.86 -14.90
N SER A 7 -22.01 9.21 -13.75
CA SER A 7 -22.64 9.62 -12.49
C SER A 7 -21.87 10.70 -11.74
N PHE A 8 -20.54 10.69 -11.80
CA PHE A 8 -19.68 11.51 -10.94
C PHE A 8 -18.83 12.51 -11.73
N ASP A 9 -18.62 13.70 -11.17
CA ASP A 9 -17.73 14.72 -11.73
C ASP A 9 -16.26 14.45 -11.35
N ALA A 10 -16.03 13.80 -10.21
CA ALA A 10 -14.70 13.38 -9.77
C ALA A 10 -14.78 12.08 -8.97
N VAL A 11 -13.71 11.29 -9.02
CA VAL A 11 -13.49 10.08 -8.22
C VAL A 11 -12.09 10.17 -7.61
N TYR A 12 -11.94 9.71 -6.37
CA TYR A 12 -10.61 9.50 -5.79
C TYR A 12 -10.52 8.12 -5.15
N ALA A 13 -9.31 7.56 -5.14
CA ALA A 13 -8.97 6.34 -4.42
C ALA A 13 -7.66 6.55 -3.67
N ILE A 14 -7.60 6.08 -2.42
CA ILE A 14 -6.37 6.14 -1.62
C ILE A 14 -6.10 4.70 -1.21
N GLU A 15 -5.06 4.11 -1.79
CA GLU A 15 -4.51 2.80 -1.42
C GLU A 15 -5.55 1.66 -1.44
N ALA A 16 -6.60 1.80 -2.25
CA ALA A 16 -7.71 0.86 -2.27
C ALA A 16 -7.72 -0.02 -3.52
N THR A 17 -7.30 0.54 -4.66
CA THR A 17 -7.38 -0.10 -5.97
C THR A 17 -6.36 -1.21 -6.16
N VAL A 18 -5.25 -1.19 -5.42
CA VAL A 18 -4.28 -2.30 -5.30
C VAL A 18 -4.90 -3.65 -4.94
N HIS A 19 -6.04 -3.66 -4.21
CA HIS A 19 -6.73 -4.91 -3.86
C HIS A 19 -7.64 -5.44 -4.98
N ALA A 20 -7.81 -4.69 -6.07
CA ALA A 20 -8.58 -5.17 -7.22
C ALA A 20 -7.82 -6.28 -7.95
N PRO A 21 -8.53 -7.24 -8.60
CA PRO A 21 -7.88 -8.30 -9.37
C PRO A 21 -6.97 -7.79 -10.49
N THR A 22 -7.30 -6.64 -11.08
CA THR A 22 -6.49 -5.94 -12.10
C THR A 22 -6.71 -4.44 -11.97
N LEU A 23 -5.66 -3.64 -12.18
CA LEU A 23 -5.77 -2.18 -12.19
C LEU A 23 -6.62 -1.70 -13.38
N GLU A 24 -6.42 -2.26 -14.59
CA GLU A 24 -7.19 -1.90 -15.77
C GLU A 24 -8.70 -2.10 -15.56
N GLY A 25 -9.09 -3.23 -14.94
CA GLY A 25 -10.50 -3.53 -14.70
C GLY A 25 -11.17 -2.53 -13.75
N ILE A 26 -10.51 -2.18 -12.64
CA ILE A 26 -11.08 -1.20 -11.70
C ILE A 26 -11.03 0.22 -12.25
N TYR A 27 -9.96 0.61 -12.95
CA TYR A 27 -9.86 1.92 -13.60
C TYR A 27 -10.90 2.08 -14.72
N SER A 28 -11.20 1.02 -15.48
CA SER A 28 -12.27 1.03 -16.50
C SER A 28 -13.65 1.26 -15.87
N GLU A 29 -13.93 0.66 -14.71
CA GLU A 29 -15.16 0.93 -13.98
C GLU A 29 -15.24 2.37 -13.45
N ILE A 30 -14.11 2.93 -12.99
CA ILE A 30 -14.01 4.34 -12.58
C ILE A 30 -14.25 5.26 -13.78
N PHE A 31 -13.65 4.94 -14.93
CA PHE A 31 -13.86 5.67 -16.18
C PHE A 31 -15.33 5.65 -16.61
N ARG A 32 -16.00 4.50 -16.51
CA ARG A 32 -17.42 4.35 -16.85
C ARG A 32 -18.30 5.29 -16.01
N VAL A 33 -18.08 5.34 -14.70
CA VAL A 33 -18.92 6.14 -13.78
C VAL A 33 -18.57 7.62 -13.75
N LEU A 34 -17.40 8.04 -14.24
CA LEU A 34 -17.06 9.45 -14.42
C LEU A 34 -17.79 10.05 -15.61
N LYS A 35 -18.24 11.30 -15.49
CA LYS A 35 -18.77 12.10 -16.60
C LYS A 35 -17.65 12.47 -17.59
N PRO A 36 -17.96 12.77 -18.87
CA PRO A 36 -16.99 13.39 -19.77
C PRO A 36 -16.38 14.65 -19.13
N GLY A 37 -15.06 14.77 -19.20
CA GLY A 37 -14.32 15.83 -18.53
C GLY A 37 -14.05 15.63 -17.03
N GLY A 38 -14.60 14.57 -16.41
CA GLY A 38 -14.41 14.27 -15.00
C GLY A 38 -13.00 13.80 -14.65
N VAL A 39 -12.62 13.95 -13.38
CA VAL A 39 -11.24 13.71 -12.91
C VAL A 39 -11.15 12.50 -11.98
N PHE A 40 -10.14 11.67 -12.18
CA PHE A 40 -9.76 10.58 -11.29
C PHE A 40 -8.41 10.91 -10.64
N GLY A 41 -8.34 10.90 -9.31
CA GLY A 41 -7.09 10.96 -8.56
C GLY A 41 -6.86 9.67 -7.75
N VAL A 42 -5.64 9.14 -7.75
CA VAL A 42 -5.32 7.96 -6.96
C VAL A 42 -3.94 8.04 -6.33
N TYR A 43 -3.86 7.63 -5.05
CA TYR A 43 -2.61 7.17 -4.44
C TYR A 43 -2.59 5.65 -4.51
N GLU A 44 -1.63 5.11 -5.26
CA GLU A 44 -1.53 3.68 -5.52
C GLU A 44 -0.29 3.09 -4.86
N TRP A 45 -0.43 1.84 -4.44
CA TRP A 45 0.66 0.99 -3.99
C TRP A 45 1.29 0.29 -5.20
N LEU A 46 2.54 0.61 -5.51
CA LEU A 46 3.22 0.10 -6.71
C LEU A 46 4.65 -0.32 -6.42
N MET A 47 5.14 -1.27 -7.22
CA MET A 47 6.56 -1.60 -7.29
C MET A 47 7.27 -0.60 -8.19
N THR A 48 8.42 -0.12 -7.77
CA THR A 48 9.21 0.89 -8.50
C THR A 48 10.05 0.25 -9.61
N ASP A 49 10.82 1.08 -10.33
CA ASP A 49 11.77 0.62 -11.33
C ASP A 49 12.93 -0.20 -10.73
N GLU A 50 13.31 0.08 -9.48
CA GLU A 50 14.35 -0.64 -8.73
C GLU A 50 13.93 -2.08 -8.35
N TYR A 51 12.62 -2.37 -8.38
CA TYR A 51 12.15 -3.73 -8.17
C TYR A 51 12.54 -4.64 -9.33
N ASP A 52 13.09 -5.80 -8.98
CA ASP A 52 13.53 -6.83 -9.91
C ASP A 52 12.95 -8.17 -9.45
N ASN A 53 12.15 -8.79 -10.32
CA ASN A 53 11.51 -10.07 -10.02
C ASN A 53 12.50 -11.25 -10.13
N ASP A 54 13.66 -11.12 -10.76
CA ASP A 54 14.66 -12.19 -10.76
C ASP A 54 15.53 -12.18 -9.49
N ASN A 55 15.49 -11.08 -8.73
CA ASN A 55 16.11 -10.97 -7.42
C ASN A 55 15.24 -11.60 -6.32
N LEU A 56 15.78 -12.63 -5.66
CA LEU A 56 15.08 -13.37 -4.61
C LEU A 56 14.69 -12.49 -3.40
N GLU A 57 15.57 -11.59 -2.96
CA GLU A 57 15.28 -10.70 -1.83
C GLU A 57 14.12 -9.74 -2.16
N HIS A 58 14.12 -9.19 -3.37
CA HIS A 58 13.06 -8.29 -3.82
C HIS A 58 11.71 -9.02 -3.86
N ARG A 59 11.69 -10.25 -4.37
CA ARG A 59 10.49 -11.09 -4.39
C ARG A 59 9.99 -11.44 -3.00
N GLU A 60 10.87 -11.79 -2.07
CA GLU A 60 10.50 -12.07 -0.68
C GLU A 60 9.85 -10.86 -0.02
N ILE A 61 10.39 -9.65 -0.25
CA ILE A 61 9.82 -8.40 0.25
C ILE A 61 8.42 -8.19 -0.33
N ARG A 62 8.25 -8.26 -1.65
CA ARG A 62 6.95 -8.08 -2.32
C ARG A 62 5.91 -9.09 -1.82
N LEU A 63 6.27 -10.38 -1.73
CA LEU A 63 5.38 -11.44 -1.25
C LEU A 63 4.98 -11.24 0.22
N GLY A 64 5.88 -10.73 1.05
CA GLY A 64 5.59 -10.41 2.44
C GLY A 64 4.56 -9.28 2.58
N ILE A 65 4.67 -8.25 1.74
CA ILE A 65 3.66 -7.17 1.62
C ILE A 65 2.33 -7.77 1.16
N GLU A 66 2.34 -8.51 0.04
CA GLU A 66 1.12 -9.12 -0.53
C GLU A 66 0.37 -10.00 0.46
N GLN A 67 1.09 -10.83 1.22
CA GLN A 67 0.49 -11.74 2.17
C GLN A 67 -0.13 -11.02 3.37
N GLY A 68 0.58 -10.07 3.98
CA GLY A 68 0.09 -9.44 5.21
C GLY A 68 -0.98 -8.37 4.97
N ASP A 69 -0.94 -7.69 3.83
CA ASP A 69 -1.91 -6.67 3.44
C ASP A 69 -3.08 -7.24 2.61
N GLY A 70 -3.02 -8.52 2.23
CA GLY A 70 -4.10 -9.18 1.47
C GLY A 70 -4.21 -8.66 0.04
N ILE A 71 -3.07 -8.41 -0.60
CA ILE A 71 -2.97 -7.93 -1.97
C ILE A 71 -2.72 -9.12 -2.89
N ALA A 72 -3.50 -9.22 -3.97
CA ALA A 72 -3.43 -10.37 -4.87
C ALA A 72 -2.12 -10.42 -5.66
N ASN A 73 -1.71 -9.28 -6.22
CA ASN A 73 -0.46 -9.12 -6.94
C ASN A 73 -0.12 -7.63 -7.05
N MET A 74 1.03 -7.24 -6.52
CA MET A 74 1.57 -5.90 -6.67
C MET A 74 2.07 -5.69 -8.10
N CYS A 75 1.59 -4.63 -8.76
CA CYS A 75 1.98 -4.22 -10.09
C CYS A 75 3.13 -3.20 -10.05
N LYS A 76 3.89 -3.11 -11.14
CA LYS A 76 4.85 -2.01 -11.34
C LYS A 76 4.17 -0.71 -11.75
N VAL A 77 4.90 0.39 -11.59
CA VAL A 77 4.47 1.74 -12.00
C VAL A 77 4.06 1.81 -13.48
N ASP A 78 4.86 1.23 -14.37
CA ASP A 78 4.59 1.21 -15.81
C ASP A 78 3.29 0.46 -16.16
N GLU A 79 3.02 -0.65 -15.47
CA GLU A 79 1.75 -1.39 -15.59
C GLU A 79 0.55 -0.55 -15.16
N ALA A 80 0.66 0.22 -14.07
CA ALA A 80 -0.42 1.09 -13.60
C ALA A 80 -0.69 2.25 -14.57
N LEU A 81 0.37 2.87 -15.11
CA LEU A 81 0.25 3.91 -16.13
C LEU A 81 -0.35 3.36 -17.44
N ALA A 82 0.04 2.14 -17.83
CA ALA A 82 -0.54 1.45 -18.97
C ALA A 82 -2.04 1.15 -18.73
N ALA A 83 -2.42 0.72 -17.53
CA ALA A 83 -3.80 0.46 -17.14
C ALA A 83 -4.67 1.73 -17.19
N MET A 84 -4.16 2.87 -16.72
CA MET A 84 -4.85 4.17 -16.84
C MET A 84 -5.13 4.52 -18.30
N LYS A 85 -4.12 4.36 -19.16
CA LYS A 85 -4.26 4.62 -20.59
C LYS A 85 -5.22 3.64 -21.26
N ALA A 86 -5.15 2.36 -20.91
CA ALA A 86 -6.03 1.31 -21.45
C ALA A 86 -7.50 1.55 -21.08
N ALA A 87 -7.77 2.04 -19.86
CA ALA A 87 -9.09 2.44 -19.42
C ALA A 87 -9.65 3.68 -20.15
N GLY A 88 -8.81 4.40 -20.91
CA GLY A 88 -9.22 5.56 -21.72
C GLY A 88 -8.95 6.91 -21.09
N PHE A 89 -8.25 6.97 -19.95
CA PHE A 89 -7.91 8.22 -19.30
C PHE A 89 -6.79 8.99 -20.03
N GLU A 90 -6.90 10.31 -20.00
CA GLU A 90 -5.83 11.23 -20.35
C GLU A 90 -5.06 11.61 -19.08
N MET A 91 -3.80 11.20 -18.99
CA MET A 91 -2.96 11.49 -17.83
C MET A 91 -2.70 13.00 -17.71
N ILE A 92 -3.01 13.59 -16.56
CA ILE A 92 -2.67 14.99 -16.24
C ILE A 92 -1.29 15.04 -15.58
N MET A 93 -1.08 14.21 -14.58
CA MET A 93 0.20 14.10 -13.86
C MET A 93 0.34 12.72 -13.23
N ASN A 94 1.59 12.31 -13.02
CA ASN A 94 1.91 11.21 -12.14
C ASN A 94 3.26 11.47 -11.47
N GLU A 95 3.38 11.10 -10.20
CA GLU A 95 4.55 11.37 -9.37
C GLU A 95 4.61 10.39 -8.20
N ASP A 96 5.81 9.92 -7.86
CA ASP A 96 6.04 9.16 -6.64
C ASP A 96 6.23 10.13 -5.46
N LEU A 97 5.18 10.30 -4.64
CA LEU A 97 5.27 11.19 -3.47
C LEU A 97 6.04 10.56 -2.30
N ALA A 98 6.34 9.26 -2.37
CA ALA A 98 7.11 8.57 -1.34
C ALA A 98 8.63 8.58 -1.62
N ALA A 99 9.05 9.06 -2.81
CA ALA A 99 10.44 9.14 -3.23
C ALA A 99 11.15 10.43 -2.77
N GLY A 100 10.45 11.36 -2.13
CA GLY A 100 11.01 12.62 -1.65
C GLY A 100 12.03 12.45 -0.51
N ASP A 101 12.93 13.42 -0.38
CA ASP A 101 13.89 13.53 0.73
C ASP A 101 13.23 14.14 1.99
N ASP A 102 12.10 13.57 2.41
CA ASP A 102 11.42 14.02 3.63
C ASP A 102 12.32 13.78 4.85
N GLU A 103 12.31 14.74 5.78
CA GLU A 103 13.09 14.65 7.04
C GLU A 103 12.76 13.37 7.83
N TYR A 104 11.52 12.89 7.69
CA TYR A 104 11.00 11.69 8.33
C TYR A 104 10.57 10.67 7.26
N PRO A 105 11.36 9.62 7.01
CA PRO A 105 11.01 8.62 6.00
C PRO A 105 9.69 7.93 6.35
N TRP A 106 8.73 7.85 5.42
CA TRP A 106 7.39 7.28 5.68
C TRP A 106 7.43 5.87 6.32
N TRP A 107 8.46 5.08 6.04
CA TRP A 107 8.64 3.73 6.57
C TRP A 107 9.14 3.67 8.02
N TRP A 108 9.60 4.80 8.59
CA TRP A 108 10.23 4.86 9.91
C TRP A 108 9.39 4.25 11.04
N PRO A 109 8.05 4.46 11.11
CA PRO A 109 7.26 3.94 12.22
C PRO A 109 7.16 2.41 12.17
N MET A 110 7.10 1.86 10.96
CA MET A 110 7.00 0.41 10.70
C MET A 110 8.34 -0.29 10.94
N ALA A 111 9.45 0.42 10.69
CA ALA A 111 10.79 -0.07 11.02
C ALA A 111 11.04 -0.17 12.53
N GLY A 112 10.19 0.43 13.37
CA GLY A 112 10.41 0.50 14.81
C GLY A 112 11.66 1.30 15.16
N ASP A 113 12.05 2.26 14.32
CA ASP A 113 13.26 3.04 14.49
C ASP A 113 13.03 4.17 15.49
N LEU A 114 13.80 4.16 16.58
CA LEU A 114 13.70 5.17 17.65
C LEU A 114 14.47 6.45 17.33
N SER A 115 15.20 6.50 16.21
CA SER A 115 16.02 7.66 15.82
C SER A 115 15.19 8.87 15.38
N TYR A 116 13.92 8.65 15.01
CA TYR A 116 13.01 9.67 14.47
C TYR A 116 11.91 10.09 15.47
N LEU A 117 12.08 9.79 16.76
CA LEU A 117 11.13 10.19 17.80
C LEU A 117 11.07 11.72 17.92
N GLN A 118 9.87 12.29 17.85
CA GLN A 118 9.66 13.73 17.99
C GLN A 118 9.24 14.10 19.42
N TYR A 119 8.45 13.23 20.06
CA TYR A 119 7.89 13.43 21.40
C TYR A 119 8.10 12.21 22.30
N ALA A 120 8.09 12.43 23.62
CA ALA A 120 8.21 11.35 24.59
C ALA A 120 7.09 10.29 24.47
N PHE A 121 5.91 10.67 23.97
CA PHE A 121 4.79 9.74 23.78
C PHE A 121 4.99 8.82 22.55
N ASP A 122 5.76 9.26 21.55
CA ASP A 122 6.07 8.45 20.36
C ASP A 122 6.81 7.17 20.77
N PHE A 123 7.59 7.22 21.85
CA PHE A 123 8.26 6.05 22.39
C PHE A 123 7.29 4.89 22.63
N PHE A 124 6.11 5.16 23.20
CA PHE A 124 5.13 4.10 23.48
C PHE A 124 4.50 3.53 22.20
N THR A 125 4.30 4.39 21.18
CA THR A 125 3.77 3.99 19.88
C THR A 125 4.77 3.18 19.06
N ILE A 126 6.06 3.54 19.12
CA ILE A 126 7.12 2.91 18.32
C ILE A 126 7.72 1.69 19.03
N ALA A 127 7.78 1.69 20.36
CA ALA A 127 8.29 0.55 21.13
C ALA A 127 7.54 -0.75 20.80
N ARG A 128 6.21 -0.70 20.61
CA ARG A 128 5.41 -1.86 20.17
C ARG A 128 5.72 -2.35 18.75
N MET A 129 6.25 -1.48 17.89
CA MET A 129 6.66 -1.81 16.52
C MET A 129 8.06 -2.41 16.45
N THR A 130 8.89 -2.24 17.49
CA THR A 130 10.21 -2.89 17.56
C THR A 130 10.10 -4.42 17.56
N LYS A 131 11.17 -5.11 17.16
CA LYS A 131 11.23 -6.58 17.21
C LYS A 131 10.92 -7.15 18.59
N TRP A 132 11.41 -6.49 19.65
CA TRP A 132 11.12 -6.88 21.04
C TRP A 132 9.68 -6.61 21.45
N GLY A 133 9.14 -5.43 21.09
CA GLY A 133 7.74 -5.09 21.34
C GLY A 133 6.77 -6.06 20.69
N ARG A 134 6.98 -6.35 19.40
CA ARG A 134 6.20 -7.35 18.66
C ARG A 134 6.35 -8.74 19.26
N PHE A 135 7.57 -9.17 19.60
CA PHE A 135 7.79 -10.46 20.26
C PHE A 135 6.97 -10.61 21.56
N ILE A 136 6.98 -9.60 22.43
CA ILE A 136 6.21 -9.62 23.68
C ILE A 136 4.71 -9.63 23.39
N ALA A 137 4.25 -8.76 22.50
CA ALA A 137 2.83 -8.63 22.16
C ALA A 137 2.27 -9.91 21.52
N HIS A 138 2.99 -10.52 20.58
CA HIS A 138 2.54 -11.72 19.87
C HIS A 138 2.53 -12.94 20.80
N ASN A 139 3.51 -13.07 21.69
CA ASN A 139 3.50 -14.15 22.68
C ASN A 139 2.42 -13.95 23.75
N THR A 140 2.14 -12.70 24.14
CA THR A 140 1.00 -12.40 25.01
C THR A 140 -0.32 -12.78 24.33
N ALA A 141 -0.49 -12.43 23.04
CA ALA A 141 -1.64 -12.86 22.26
C ALA A 141 -1.77 -14.39 22.20
N GLY A 142 -0.66 -15.11 21.99
CA GLY A 142 -0.64 -16.57 22.00
C GLY A 142 -1.02 -17.17 23.36
N PHE A 143 -0.59 -16.56 24.46
CA PHE A 143 -1.00 -16.95 25.81
C PHE A 143 -2.50 -16.72 26.02
N LEU A 144 -3.03 -15.57 25.58
CA LEU A 144 -4.47 -15.27 25.66
C LEU A 144 -5.31 -16.23 24.81
N GLU A 145 -4.80 -16.64 23.64
CA GLU A 145 -5.39 -17.66 22.79
C GLU A 145 -5.41 -19.04 23.50
N MET A 146 -4.30 -19.42 24.14
CA MET A 146 -4.18 -20.67 24.90
C MET A 146 -5.21 -20.76 26.04
N ILE A 147 -5.44 -19.67 26.77
CA ILE A 147 -6.46 -19.62 27.83
C ILE A 147 -7.88 -19.32 27.31
N LYS A 148 -8.07 -19.29 25.99
CA LYS A 148 -9.35 -19.01 25.30
C LYS A 148 -9.95 -17.63 25.58
N LEU A 149 -9.14 -16.66 26.00
CA LEU A 149 -9.55 -15.27 26.11
C LEU A 149 -9.50 -14.56 24.76
N ALA A 150 -8.53 -14.93 23.91
CA ALA A 150 -8.43 -14.45 22.53
C ALA A 150 -8.93 -15.51 21.53
N PRO A 151 -9.49 -15.12 20.38
CA PRO A 151 -9.87 -16.04 19.30
C PRO A 151 -8.68 -16.84 18.76
N ALA A 152 -8.96 -18.04 18.27
CA ALA A 152 -7.96 -18.86 17.59
C ALA A 152 -7.38 -18.13 16.36
N GLY A 153 -6.07 -18.21 16.17
CA GLY A 153 -5.36 -17.54 15.09
C GLY A 153 -4.91 -16.11 15.40
N THR A 154 -5.22 -15.54 16.56
CA THR A 154 -4.82 -14.16 16.92
C THR A 154 -3.30 -13.98 16.84
N LYS A 155 -2.52 -14.92 17.39
CA LYS A 155 -1.06 -14.85 17.30
C LYS A 155 -0.58 -14.92 15.85
N LYS A 156 -1.14 -15.85 15.06
CA LYS A 156 -0.76 -16.05 13.65
C LYS A 156 -1.03 -14.80 12.81
N THR A 157 -2.16 -14.14 13.03
CA THR A 157 -2.49 -12.86 12.38
C THR A 157 -1.50 -11.77 12.80
N ALA A 158 -1.16 -11.67 14.09
CA ALA A 158 -0.18 -10.70 14.56
C ALA A 158 1.22 -10.93 13.95
N ASP A 159 1.67 -12.19 13.88
CA ASP A 159 2.93 -12.56 13.22
C ASP A 159 2.92 -12.19 11.73
N SER A 160 1.81 -12.44 11.02
CA SER A 160 1.65 -12.11 9.60
C SER A 160 1.68 -10.59 9.34
N LEU A 161 0.97 -9.80 10.15
CA LEU A 161 0.97 -8.33 10.05
C LEU A 161 2.34 -7.75 10.43
N GLY A 162 3.02 -8.34 11.41
CA GLY A 162 4.38 -7.94 11.80
C GLY A 162 5.39 -8.17 10.68
N LEU A 163 5.28 -9.28 9.94
CA LEU A 163 6.10 -9.55 8.77
C LEU A 163 5.84 -8.54 7.64
N ALA A 164 4.58 -8.23 7.33
CA ALA A 164 4.26 -7.20 6.34
C ALA A 164 4.84 -5.83 6.72
N ALA A 165 4.76 -5.42 7.99
CA ALA A 165 5.38 -4.18 8.44
C ALA A 165 6.91 -4.17 8.22
N ASP A 166 7.58 -5.30 8.45
CA ASP A 166 9.02 -5.43 8.18
C ASP A 166 9.32 -5.36 6.67
N CYS A 167 8.49 -6.00 5.84
CA CYS A 167 8.64 -5.98 4.39
C CYS A 167 8.32 -4.60 3.79
N LEU A 168 7.30 -3.89 4.26
CA LEU A 168 7.01 -2.50 3.88
C LEU A 168 8.19 -1.59 4.22
N ALA A 169 8.75 -1.73 5.43
CA ALA A 169 9.91 -0.94 5.82
C ALA A 169 11.16 -1.28 4.99
N ALA A 170 11.38 -2.55 4.67
CA ALA A 170 12.49 -2.97 3.82
C ALA A 170 12.31 -2.47 2.37
N GLY A 171 11.10 -2.59 1.83
CA GLY A 171 10.73 -2.10 0.50
C GLY A 171 10.93 -0.59 0.36
N GLY A 172 10.53 0.18 1.37
CA GLY A 172 10.77 1.62 1.41
C GLY A 172 12.25 1.99 1.51
N LYS A 173 13.02 1.34 2.40
CA LYS A 173 14.47 1.59 2.55
C LYS A 173 15.29 1.29 1.30
N LYS A 174 14.85 0.30 0.53
CA LYS A 174 15.50 -0.11 -0.73
C LYS A 174 14.87 0.54 -1.96
N HIS A 175 13.89 1.42 -1.77
CA HIS A 175 13.12 2.06 -2.83
C HIS A 175 12.50 1.08 -3.83
N LEU A 176 12.12 -0.13 -3.40
CA LEU A 176 11.50 -1.17 -4.26
C LEU A 176 10.00 -0.99 -4.41
N PHE A 177 9.39 -0.29 -3.44
CA PHE A 177 7.95 -0.14 -3.29
C PHE A 177 7.64 1.29 -2.90
N THR A 178 6.56 1.83 -3.47
CA THR A 178 5.98 3.11 -3.09
C THR A 178 4.52 2.92 -2.65
N PRO A 179 4.15 3.42 -1.46
CA PRO A 179 2.76 3.42 -1.00
C PRO A 179 1.94 4.60 -1.58
N MET A 180 2.61 5.61 -2.15
CA MET A 180 2.00 6.89 -2.48
C MET A 180 2.34 7.33 -3.90
N TYR A 181 2.15 6.44 -4.88
CA TYR A 181 2.27 6.84 -6.28
C TYR A 181 1.02 7.60 -6.70
N LEU A 182 1.15 8.93 -6.85
CA LEU A 182 0.06 9.80 -7.28
C LEU A 182 -0.13 9.68 -8.78
N MET A 183 -1.35 9.39 -9.20
CA MET A 183 -1.81 9.58 -10.58
C MET A 183 -3.06 10.45 -10.58
N VAL A 184 -3.07 11.47 -11.42
CA VAL A 184 -4.27 12.27 -11.70
C VAL A 184 -4.52 12.22 -13.19
N ALA A 185 -5.73 11.80 -13.56
CA ALA A 185 -6.11 11.63 -14.94
C ALA A 185 -7.53 12.14 -15.19
N LYS A 186 -7.82 12.50 -16.43
CA LYS A 186 -9.10 13.05 -16.85
C LYS A 186 -9.77 12.12 -17.85
N LYS A 187 -11.09 11.95 -17.72
CA LYS A 187 -11.91 11.36 -18.77
C LYS A 187 -12.04 12.38 -19.91
N PRO A 188 -11.76 12.02 -21.18
CA PRO A 188 -11.93 12.92 -22.31
C PRO A 188 -13.31 13.58 -22.35
N GLU A 189 -13.40 14.78 -22.92
CA GLU A 189 -14.67 15.52 -23.02
C GLU A 189 -15.59 15.00 -24.14
N ASN A 190 -15.05 14.19 -25.06
CA ASN A 190 -15.71 13.72 -26.28
C ASN A 190 -16.20 12.28 -26.17
#